data_AF-A0A973FT52-F1
#
_entry.id   AF-A0A973FT52-F1
#
_cell.length_a   1.000
_cell.length_b   1.000
_cell.length_c   1.000
_cell.angle_alpha   90.00
_cell.angle_beta   90.00
_cell.angle_gamma   90.00
#
_symmetry.space_group_name_H-M   'P 1'
#
loop_
_entity.id
_entity.type
_entity.pdbx_description
1 polymer ?
#
loop_
_entity_poly.entity_id
_entity_poly.type
_entity_poly.pdbx_seq_one_letter_code
_entity_poly.pdbx_strand_id
1 'polypeptide(L)'
;MKTPHFILIALVVLCLVPYGWLVRLSPVSYQLFNALFDTLPAHIVGHSLIFALIGTLALWLFPALRRRPIIYAALILAAACGQEGFQVLYKGRLYLIDTLLDLLVDAIAATVVWIMVYVRSPGVTAGRSPSA
;
A
#
# COMPACT_ATOMS: atom_id res chain seq x y z
N MET A 1 -18.73 -12.49 4.61
CA MET A 1 -17.65 -11.48 4.68
C MET A 1 -18.27 -10.10 4.69
N LYS A 2 -17.91 -9.22 5.63
CA LYS A 2 -18.47 -7.85 5.65
C LYS A 2 -17.89 -7.05 4.47
N THR A 3 -18.71 -6.21 3.82
CA THR A 3 -18.34 -5.36 2.66
C THR A 3 -16.93 -4.74 2.74
N PRO A 4 -16.50 -4.12 3.85
CA PRO A 4 -15.18 -3.48 3.87
C PRO A 4 -14.00 -4.47 3.85
N HIS A 5 -14.18 -5.70 4.34
CA HIS A 5 -13.13 -6.72 4.25
C HIS A 5 -12.93 -7.16 2.80
N PHE A 6 -14.04 -7.31 2.05
CA PHE A 6 -13.99 -7.60 0.63
C PHE A 6 -13.26 -6.49 -0.14
N ILE A 7 -13.53 -5.22 0.16
CA ILE A 7 -12.86 -4.09 -0.48
C ILE A 7 -11.35 -4.13 -0.22
N LEU A 8 -10.92 -4.38 1.01
CA LEU A 8 -9.49 -4.48 1.32
C LEU A 8 -8.83 -5.63 0.54
N ILE A 9 -9.46 -6.81 0.51
CA ILE A 9 -8.95 -7.96 -0.23
C ILE A 9 -8.87 -7.64 -1.72
N ALA A 10 -9.94 -7.08 -2.31
CA ALA A 10 -9.97 -6.68 -3.70
C ALA A 10 -8.87 -5.66 -4.03
N LEU A 11 -8.61 -4.70 -3.13
CA LEU A 11 -7.57 -3.70 -3.31
C LEU A 11 -6.16 -4.32 -3.24
N VAL A 12 -5.92 -5.25 -2.32
CA VAL A 12 -4.64 -5.98 -2.24
C VAL A 12 -4.46 -6.84 -3.50
N VAL A 13 -5.48 -7.58 -3.92
CA VAL A 13 -5.41 -8.39 -5.15
C VAL A 13 -5.15 -7.52 -6.37
N LEU A 14 -5.84 -6.38 -6.50
CA LEU A 14 -5.62 -5.42 -7.58
C LEU A 14 -4.20 -4.85 -7.56
N CYS A 15 -3.67 -4.53 -6.38
CA CYS A 15 -2.30 -4.07 -6.19
C CYS A 15 -1.26 -5.11 -6.67
N LEU A 16 -1.52 -6.40 -6.42
CA LEU A 16 -0.62 -7.48 -6.84
C LEU A 16 -0.63 -7.73 -8.36
N VAL A 17 -1.64 -7.26 -9.10
CA VAL A 17 -1.72 -7.46 -10.55
C VAL A 17 -0.75 -6.51 -11.26
N PRO A 18 0.28 -7.03 -11.98
CA PRO A 18 1.17 -6.18 -12.75
C PRO A 18 0.37 -5.36 -13.76
N TYR A 19 0.53 -4.04 -13.70
CA TYR A 19 -0.08 -3.11 -14.64
C TYR A 19 0.13 -3.52 -16.11
N GLY A 20 1.30 -4.05 -16.42
CA GLY A 20 1.65 -4.52 -17.76
C GLY A 20 0.75 -5.65 -18.29
N TRP A 21 0.08 -6.41 -17.42
CA TRP A 21 -0.97 -7.35 -17.82
C TRP A 21 -2.27 -6.64 -18.19
N LEU A 22 -2.67 -5.64 -17.41
CA LEU A 22 -3.92 -4.90 -17.63
C LEU A 22 -3.90 -4.13 -18.95
N VAL A 23 -2.79 -3.47 -19.28
CA VAL A 23 -2.68 -2.71 -20.53
C VAL A 23 -2.70 -3.57 -21.79
N ARG A 24 -2.43 -4.88 -21.68
CA ARG A 24 -2.52 -5.83 -22.80
C ARG A 24 -3.95 -6.28 -23.11
N LEU A 25 -4.91 -6.01 -22.22
CA LEU A 25 -6.29 -6.46 -22.41
C LEU A 25 -7.00 -5.70 -23.54
N SER A 26 -6.66 -4.44 -23.76
CA SER A 26 -7.22 -3.65 -24.86
C SER A 26 -6.35 -2.43 -25.25
N PRO A 27 -6.49 -1.91 -26.48
CA PRO A 27 -5.86 -0.65 -26.88
C PRO A 27 -6.30 0.55 -26.04
N VAL A 28 -7.56 0.58 -25.61
CA VAL A 28 -8.11 1.66 -24.77
C VAL A 28 -7.44 1.67 -23.40
N SER A 29 -7.30 0.49 -22.77
CA SER A 29 -6.58 0.39 -21.50
C SER A 29 -5.14 0.86 -21.67
N TYR A 30 -4.44 0.43 -22.71
CA TYR A 30 -3.07 0.89 -22.98
C TYR A 30 -2.95 2.42 -23.06
N GLN A 31 -3.83 3.07 -23.83
CA GLN A 31 -3.80 4.53 -23.99
C GLN A 31 -4.12 5.27 -22.69
N LEU A 32 -5.20 4.89 -22.01
CA LEU A 32 -5.62 5.51 -20.76
C LEU A 32 -4.51 5.44 -19.72
N PHE A 33 -3.95 4.24 -19.58
CA PHE A 33 -3.00 3.97 -18.53
C PHE A 33 -1.63 4.62 -18.83
N ASN A 34 -1.14 4.63 -20.07
CA ASN A 34 0.07 5.39 -20.40
C ASN A 34 -0.14 6.90 -20.22
N ALA A 35 -1.31 7.43 -20.58
CA ALA A 35 -1.59 8.85 -20.33
C ALA A 35 -1.53 9.22 -18.84
N LEU A 36 -1.84 8.27 -17.95
CA LEU A 36 -1.86 8.49 -16.51
C LEU A 36 -0.55 8.13 -15.81
N PHE A 37 0.23 7.16 -16.30
CA PHE A 37 1.33 6.54 -15.55
C PHE A 37 2.68 6.46 -16.29
N ASP A 38 2.82 7.04 -17.49
CA ASP A 38 4.06 6.97 -18.27
C ASP A 38 5.22 7.81 -17.69
N THR A 39 4.98 8.56 -16.61
CA THR A 39 6.01 9.40 -15.96
C THR A 39 6.35 8.88 -14.58
N LEU A 40 7.63 9.03 -14.18
CA LEU A 40 8.10 8.67 -12.84
C LEU A 40 7.28 9.35 -11.71
N PRO A 41 6.95 10.65 -11.77
CA PRO A 41 6.11 11.26 -10.74
C PRO A 41 4.73 10.61 -10.64
N ALA A 42 4.11 10.28 -11.77
CA ALA A 42 2.81 9.62 -11.78
C ALA A 42 2.89 8.19 -11.20
N HIS A 43 3.95 7.46 -11.51
CA HIS A 43 4.25 6.16 -10.90
C HIS A 43 4.35 6.25 -9.38
N ILE A 44 5.15 7.19 -8.85
CA ILE A 44 5.29 7.45 -7.41
C ILE A 44 3.95 7.80 -6.75
N VAL A 45 3.15 8.64 -7.41
CA VAL A 45 1.80 9.00 -6.92
C VAL A 45 0.89 7.77 -6.91
N GLY A 46 0.94 6.93 -7.93
CA GLY A 46 0.18 5.68 -8.00
C GLY A 46 0.48 4.74 -6.82
N HIS A 47 1.76 4.47 -6.58
CA HIS A 47 2.22 3.68 -5.44
C HIS A 47 1.75 4.28 -4.11
N SER A 48 1.98 5.58 -3.94
CA SER A 48 1.59 6.30 -2.72
C SER A 48 0.08 6.20 -2.44
N LEU A 49 -0.75 6.38 -3.46
CA LEU A 49 -2.21 6.32 -3.32
C LEU A 49 -2.70 4.91 -2.99
N ILE A 50 -2.22 3.88 -3.68
CA ILE A 50 -2.62 2.49 -3.44
C ILE A 50 -2.27 2.08 -2.01
N PHE A 51 -1.03 2.33 -1.57
CA PHE A 51 -0.60 1.95 -0.22
C PHE A 51 -1.21 2.82 0.87
N ALA A 52 -1.53 4.09 0.58
CA ALA A 52 -2.30 4.91 1.50
C ALA A 52 -3.73 4.37 1.69
N LEU A 53 -4.39 3.92 0.60
CA LEU A 53 -5.72 3.31 0.66
C LEU A 53 -5.72 1.96 1.40
N ILE A 54 -4.76 1.08 1.09
CA ILE A 54 -4.57 -0.19 1.79
C ILE A 54 -4.33 0.07 3.28
N GLY A 55 -3.40 0.96 3.62
CA GLY A 55 -3.08 1.32 5.00
C GLY A 55 -4.28 1.89 5.75
N THR A 56 -5.05 2.78 5.11
CA THR A 56 -6.23 3.41 5.72
C THR A 56 -7.31 2.37 6.01
N LEU A 57 -7.64 1.53 5.02
CA LEU A 57 -8.63 0.47 5.19
C LEU A 57 -8.17 -0.57 6.22
N ALA A 58 -6.90 -0.95 6.23
CA ALA A 58 -6.34 -1.87 7.21
C ALA A 58 -6.47 -1.31 8.64
N LEU A 59 -6.10 -0.05 8.88
CA LEU A 59 -6.20 0.59 10.20
C LEU A 59 -7.65 0.89 10.62
N TRP A 60 -8.57 1.03 9.66
CA TRP A 60 -10.00 1.17 9.93
C TRP A 60 -10.65 -0.17 10.30
N LEU A 61 -10.37 -1.23 9.53
CA LEU A 61 -10.90 -2.58 9.75
C LEU A 61 -10.29 -3.30 10.95
N PHE A 62 -9.00 -3.05 11.20
CA PHE A 62 -8.24 -3.66 12.28
C PHE A 62 -7.66 -2.58 13.20
N PRO A 63 -8.48 -1.93 14.06
CA PRO A 63 -8.03 -0.85 14.94
C PRO A 63 -6.86 -1.25 15.86
N ALA A 64 -6.72 -2.54 16.17
CA ALA A 64 -5.59 -3.07 16.96
C ALA A 64 -4.22 -2.78 16.31
N LEU A 65 -4.15 -2.70 14.97
CA LEU A 65 -2.92 -2.39 14.23
C LEU A 65 -2.39 -0.98 14.54
N ARG A 66 -3.26 -0.04 14.93
CA ARG A 66 -2.85 1.33 15.31
C ARG A 66 -1.85 1.33 16.47
N ARG A 67 -1.97 0.35 17.37
CA ARG A 67 -1.09 0.17 18.55
C ARG A 67 0.06 -0.80 18.30
N ARG A 68 0.14 -1.42 17.11
CA ARG A 68 1.15 -2.41 16.76
C ARG A 68 1.86 -1.97 15.47
N PRO A 69 2.58 -0.83 15.49
CA PRO A 69 3.16 -0.22 14.29
C PRO A 69 4.11 -1.17 13.55
N ILE A 70 4.84 -2.03 14.29
CA ILE A 70 5.73 -3.03 13.69
C ILE A 70 4.94 -4.05 12.86
N ILE A 71 3.82 -4.56 13.39
CA ILE A 71 2.97 -5.51 12.65
C ILE A 71 2.34 -4.84 11.43
N TYR A 72 1.85 -3.60 11.60
CA TYR A 72 1.30 -2.83 10.49
C TYR A 72 2.34 -2.64 9.38
N ALA A 73 3.55 -2.18 9.72
CA ALA A 73 4.63 -1.99 8.78
C ALA A 73 5.04 -3.31 8.10
N ALA A 74 5.11 -4.42 8.84
CA ALA A 74 5.43 -5.73 8.29
C ALA A 74 4.38 -6.22 7.28
N LEU A 75 3.08 -5.99 7.57
CA LEU A 75 1.99 -6.35 6.64
C LEU A 75 2.02 -5.50 5.37
N ILE A 76 2.27 -4.20 5.50
CA ILE A 76 2.43 -3.29 4.36
C ILE A 76 3.62 -3.73 3.50
N LEU A 77 4.76 -3.97 4.14
CA LEU A 77 5.96 -4.40 3.43
C LEU A 77 5.76 -5.76 2.74
N ALA A 78 5.02 -6.68 3.36
CA ALA A 78 4.66 -7.95 2.72
C ALA A 78 3.80 -7.74 1.46
N ALA A 79 2.85 -6.81 1.49
CA ALA A 79 2.05 -6.47 0.32
C ALA A 79 2.88 -5.79 -0.78
N ALA A 80 3.76 -4.86 -0.41
CA ALA A 80 4.68 -4.16 -1.32
C ALA A 80 5.68 -5.12 -1.99
N CYS A 81 6.32 -5.99 -1.21
CA CYS A 81 7.17 -7.05 -1.73
C CYS A 81 6.40 -8.02 -2.63
N GLY A 82 5.14 -8.30 -2.32
CA GLY A 82 4.25 -9.08 -3.19
C GLY A 82 4.05 -8.41 -4.54
N GLN A 83 3.69 -7.12 -4.55
CA GLN A 83 3.43 -6.36 -5.78
C GLN A 83 4.70 -6.23 -6.63
N GLU A 84 5.83 -5.84 -6.03
CA GLU A 84 7.11 -5.80 -6.75
C GLU A 84 7.57 -7.20 -7.21
N GLY A 85 7.31 -8.25 -6.42
CA GLY A 85 7.60 -9.62 -6.80
C GLY A 85 6.85 -10.05 -8.06
N PHE A 86 5.53 -9.80 -8.13
CA PHE A 86 4.75 -10.07 -9.36
C PHE A 86 5.19 -9.19 -10.53
N GLN A 87 5.59 -7.94 -10.28
CA GLN A 87 6.15 -7.06 -11.29
C GLN A 87 7.46 -7.60 -11.87
N VAL A 88 8.36 -8.10 -11.03
CA VAL A 88 9.62 -8.73 -11.45
C VAL A 88 9.36 -9.99 -12.26
N LEU A 89 8.42 -10.84 -11.80
CA LEU A 89 8.00 -12.03 -12.55
C LEU A 89 7.46 -11.67 -13.94
N TYR A 90 6.66 -10.60 -14.04
CA TYR A 90 6.16 -10.11 -15.32
C TYR A 90 7.26 -9.55 -16.22
N LYS A 91 8.16 -8.72 -15.68
CA LYS A 91 9.26 -8.10 -16.43
C LYS A 91 10.35 -9.12 -16.82
N GLY A 92 10.43 -10.24 -16.11
CA GLY A 92 11.46 -11.28 -16.28
C GLY A 92 12.86 -10.84 -15.84
N ARG A 93 12.97 -9.72 -15.09
CA ARG A 93 14.24 -9.13 -14.65
C ARG A 93 14.04 -8.29 -13.40
N LEU A 94 15.02 -8.34 -12.49
CA LEU A 94 15.04 -7.54 -11.27
C LEU A 94 15.75 -6.21 -11.53
N TYR A 95 15.02 -5.11 -11.35
CA TYR A 95 15.57 -3.76 -11.34
C TYR A 95 15.72 -3.29 -9.91
N LEU A 96 16.86 -3.61 -9.31
CA LEU A 96 17.04 -3.46 -7.86
C LEU A 96 16.78 -2.03 -7.37
N ILE A 97 17.28 -1.01 -8.08
CA ILE A 97 17.11 0.40 -7.68
C ILE A 97 15.63 0.80 -7.76
N ASP A 98 14.96 0.49 -8.86
CA ASP A 98 13.53 0.81 -9.04
C ASP A 98 12.68 0.08 -7.98
N THR A 99 12.97 -1.19 -7.74
CA THR A 99 12.28 -2.00 -6.72
C THR A 99 12.45 -1.39 -5.33
N LEU A 100 13.67 -0.99 -4.97
CA LEU A 100 13.92 -0.37 -3.66
C LEU A 100 13.26 1.00 -3.53
N LEU A 101 13.20 1.78 -4.61
CA LEU A 101 12.49 3.06 -4.63
C LEU A 101 10.98 2.85 -4.43
N ASP A 102 10.39 1.89 -5.13
CA ASP A 102 8.96 1.56 -5.03
C ASP A 102 8.60 1.12 -3.60
N LEU A 103 9.38 0.20 -3.02
CA LEU A 103 9.22 -0.23 -1.62
C LEU A 103 9.36 0.93 -0.62
N LEU A 104 10.28 1.87 -0.87
CA LEU A 104 10.46 3.05 -0.03
C LEU A 104 9.24 3.98 -0.11
N VAL A 105 8.72 4.24 -1.31
CA VAL A 105 7.53 5.07 -1.53
C VAL A 105 6.32 4.45 -0.83
N ASP A 106 6.12 3.14 -0.96
CA ASP A 106 5.03 2.40 -0.32
C ASP A 106 5.10 2.49 1.21
N ALA A 107 6.30 2.32 1.77
CA ALA A 107 6.56 2.43 3.20
C ALA A 107 6.30 3.86 3.72
N ILE A 108 6.74 4.88 2.99
CA ILE A 108 6.50 6.29 3.35
C ILE A 108 4.99 6.59 3.35
N ALA A 109 4.28 6.21 2.29
CA ALA A 109 2.84 6.45 2.18
C ALA A 109 2.06 5.79 3.33
N ALA A 110 2.35 4.53 3.62
CA ALA A 110 1.73 3.81 4.73
C ALA A 110 2.08 4.40 6.11
N THR A 111 3.30 4.91 6.27
CA THR A 111 3.74 5.59 7.50
C THR A 111 2.98 6.89 7.71
N VAL A 112 2.82 7.70 6.66
CA VAL A 112 2.02 8.94 6.71
C VAL A 112 0.60 8.63 7.15
N VAL A 113 -0.04 7.61 6.57
CA VAL A 113 -1.39 7.19 6.99
C VAL A 113 -1.43 6.76 8.45
N TRP A 114 -0.46 5.97 8.91
CA TRP A 114 -0.40 5.57 10.31
C TRP A 114 -0.29 6.78 11.24
N ILE A 115 0.59 7.74 10.95
CA ILE A 115 0.74 8.98 11.71
C ILE A 115 -0.58 9.75 11.76
N MET A 116 -1.25 9.93 10.61
CA MET A 116 -2.53 10.66 10.53
C MET A 116 -3.63 10.01 11.39
N VAL A 117 -3.70 8.68 11.40
CA VAL A 117 -4.66 7.93 12.22
C VAL A 117 -4.28 7.96 13.71
N TYR A 118 -2.98 7.87 14.01
CA TYR A 118 -2.45 7.87 15.36
C TYR A 118 -2.68 9.20 16.06
N VAL A 119 -2.34 10.33 15.42
CA VAL A 119 -2.56 11.69 15.96
C VAL A 119 -4.03 11.95 16.29
N ARG A 120 -4.95 11.34 15.55
CA ARG A 120 -6.40 11.47 15.76
C ARG A 120 -6.98 10.50 16.79
N SER A 121 -6.16 9.66 17.42
CA SER A 121 -6.60 8.65 18.40
C SER A 121 -6.13 9.03 19.83
N PRO A 122 -6.83 9.93 20.56
CA PRO A 122 -6.39 10.50 21.84
C PRO A 122 -6.28 9.51 23.04
N GLY A 123 -6.44 8.20 22.84
CA GLY A 123 -6.48 7.19 23.90
C GLY A 123 -5.21 6.35 24.07
N VAL A 124 -4.05 6.76 23.52
CA VAL A 124 -2.80 5.96 23.57
C VAL A 124 -1.79 6.50 24.60
N THR A 125 -1.92 7.75 25.05
CA THR A 125 -0.99 8.37 26.00
C THR A 125 -1.41 8.28 27.48
N ALA A 126 -2.66 7.91 27.79
CA ALA A 126 -3.15 7.79 29.17
C ALA A 126 -3.04 6.33 29.67
N GLY A 127 -1.80 5.85 29.84
CA GLY A 127 -1.50 4.48 30.25
C GLY A 127 -0.40 4.39 31.32
N ARG A 128 -0.34 5.36 32.23
CA ARG A 128 0.39 5.23 33.51
C ARG A 128 -0.46 5.86 34.62
N SER A 129 -1.20 5.03 35.35
CA SER A 129 -1.60 5.36 36.70
C SER A 129 -0.44 4.95 37.63
N PRO A 130 0.04 5.82 38.53
CA PRO A 130 1.04 5.45 39.53
C PRO A 130 0.40 4.49 40.53
N SER A 131 0.99 3.31 40.70
CA SER A 131 0.70 2.46 41.84
C SER A 131 1.27 3.12 43.09
N ALA A 132 0.37 3.49 44.00
CA ALA A 132 0.65 3.86 45.39
C ALA A 132 1.05 2.64 46.22
#